data_AF-A0A9E0P174-F1
#
_entry.id   AF-A0A9E0P174-F1
#
_cell.length_a   1.000
_cell.length_b   1.000
_cell.length_c   1.000
_cell.angle_alpha   90.00
_cell.angle_beta   90.00
_cell.angle_gamma   90.00
#
_symmetry.space_group_name_H-M   'P 1'
#
loop_
_entity.id
_entity.type
_entity.pdbx_description
1 polymer ?
#
loop_
_entity_poly.entity_id
_entity_poly.type
_entity_poly.pdbx_seq_one_letter_code
_entity_poly.pdbx_strand_id
1 'polypeptide(L)'
;MNYSISVLFRLIPLVMGAICLGLGLYVLDGPLDANHFVAGHVLVSLAAICFALFTTAATIIRQLTKTYNTFWLVMLPLLGYAVGLLTIVWGLDIIARGELPPYIVAGHVVFGVGLITLRVTTVAASSTRFTLIPLNSNRPARAPGAPGAYSATVG
;
A
#
# COMPACT_ATOMS: atom_id res chain seq x y z
N MET A 1 14.16 18.26 0.69
CA MET A 1 13.50 17.71 -0.50
C MET A 1 12.58 18.76 -1.07
N ASN A 2 12.62 19.00 -2.38
CA ASN A 2 11.74 19.96 -3.05
C ASN A 2 10.28 19.49 -2.96
N TYR A 3 9.35 20.40 -2.71
CA TYR A 3 7.92 20.08 -2.57
C TYR A 3 7.39 19.31 -3.79
N SER A 4 7.78 19.69 -5.00
CA SER A 4 7.37 19.03 -6.24
C SER A 4 7.75 17.54 -6.29
N ILE A 5 8.94 17.17 -5.79
CA ILE A 5 9.39 15.77 -5.74
C ILE A 5 8.58 14.97 -4.71
N SER A 6 8.25 15.58 -3.56
CA SER A 6 7.37 14.96 -2.56
C SER A 6 6.00 14.64 -3.13
N VAL A 7 5.43 15.53 -3.95
CA VAL A 7 4.11 15.34 -4.56
C VAL A 7 4.19 14.25 -5.64
N LEU A 8 5.23 14.29 -6.48
CA LEU A 8 5.43 13.32 -7.55
C LEU A 8 5.43 11.87 -7.04
N PHE A 9 6.21 11.57 -6.01
CA PHE A 9 6.29 10.21 -5.46
C PHE A 9 4.97 9.71 -4.84
N ARG A 10 4.11 10.60 -4.36
CA ARG A 10 2.77 10.22 -3.87
C ARG A 10 1.77 10.08 -5.02
N LEU A 11 1.92 10.87 -6.06
CA LEU A 11 1.00 10.87 -7.20
C LEU A 11 1.16 9.62 -8.07
N ILE A 12 2.38 9.09 -8.21
CA ILE A 12 2.65 7.92 -9.06
C ILE A 12 1.76 6.72 -8.69
N PRO A 13 1.71 6.22 -7.44
CA PRO A 13 0.82 5.11 -7.09
C PRO A 13 -0.67 5.43 -7.29
N LEU A 14 -1.07 6.69 -7.09
CA LEU A 14 -2.47 7.10 -7.25
C LEU A 14 -2.90 7.06 -8.72
N VAL A 15 -2.05 7.58 -9.62
CA VAL A 15 -2.30 7.53 -11.07
C VAL A 15 -2.34 6.08 -11.55
N MET A 16 -1.38 5.25 -11.13
CA MET A 16 -1.39 3.82 -11.47
C MET A 16 -2.65 3.12 -10.94
N GLY A 17 -3.08 3.42 -9.71
CA GLY A 17 -4.32 2.89 -9.14
C GLY A 17 -5.57 3.32 -9.90
N ALA A 18 -5.63 4.58 -10.34
CA ALA A 18 -6.72 5.09 -11.17
C ALA A 18 -6.77 4.38 -12.54
N ILE A 19 -5.61 4.11 -13.14
CA ILE A 19 -5.52 3.34 -14.39
C ILE A 19 -6.00 1.90 -14.17
N CYS A 20 -5.55 1.22 -13.12
CA CYS A 20 -6.00 -0.14 -12.79
C CYS A 20 -7.51 -0.21 -12.56
N LEU A 21 -8.06 0.75 -11.81
CA LEU A 21 -9.49 0.83 -11.54
C LEU A 21 -10.29 1.14 -12.80
N GLY A 22 -9.86 2.11 -13.60
CA GLY A 22 -10.51 2.46 -14.86
C GLY A 22 -10.50 1.31 -15.88
N LEU A 23 -9.35 0.65 -16.06
CA LEU A 23 -9.24 -0.50 -16.94
C LEU A 23 -10.05 -1.70 -16.42
N GLY A 24 -10.06 -1.94 -15.11
CA GLY A 24 -10.84 -3.01 -14.51
C GLY A 24 -12.35 -2.81 -14.69
N LEU A 25 -12.84 -1.58 -14.48
CA LEU A 25 -14.24 -1.24 -14.75
C LEU A 25 -14.58 -1.33 -16.24
N TYR A 26 -13.69 -0.88 -17.13
CA TYR A 26 -13.88 -1.03 -18.57
C TYR A 26 -13.99 -2.50 -19.01
N VAL A 27 -13.15 -3.38 -18.46
CA VAL A 27 -13.21 -4.81 -18.76
C VAL A 27 -14.48 -5.46 -18.18
N LEU A 28 -14.95 -5.02 -17.01
CA LEU A 28 -16.20 -5.51 -16.41
C LEU A 28 -17.46 -5.08 -17.17
N ASP A 29 -17.43 -3.95 -17.87
CA ASP A 29 -18.51 -3.46 -18.74
C ASP A 29 -18.58 -4.22 -20.09
N GLY A 30 -17.58 -5.07 -20.36
CA GLY A 30 -17.54 -5.92 -21.53
C GLY A 30 -18.55 -7.08 -21.51
N PRO A 31 -18.41 -8.04 -22.45
CA PRO A 31 -19.28 -9.21 -22.50
C PRO A 31 -19.25 -10.04 -21.21
N LEU A 32 -20.39 -10.68 -20.89
CA LEU A 32 -20.57 -11.51 -19.69
C LEU A 32 -19.93 -12.90 -19.88
N ASP A 33 -18.63 -12.95 -20.12
CA ASP A 33 -17.84 -14.18 -20.18
C ASP A 33 -16.82 -14.28 -19.05
N ALA A 34 -16.29 -15.49 -18.87
CA ALA A 34 -15.37 -15.82 -17.80
C ALA A 34 -14.08 -14.98 -17.84
N ASN A 35 -13.61 -14.58 -19.03
CA ASN A 35 -12.35 -13.85 -19.16
C ASN A 35 -12.51 -12.41 -18.68
N HIS A 36 -13.58 -11.73 -19.09
CA HIS A 36 -13.88 -10.37 -18.64
C HIS A 36 -14.18 -10.33 -17.14
N PHE A 37 -14.90 -11.33 -16.63
CA PHE A 37 -15.16 -11.45 -15.19
C PHE A 37 -13.85 -11.54 -14.38
N VAL A 38 -12.95 -12.47 -14.75
CA VAL A 38 -11.69 -12.68 -14.03
C VAL A 38 -10.77 -11.47 -14.20
N ALA A 39 -10.51 -11.04 -15.44
CA ALA A 39 -9.59 -9.94 -15.71
C ALA A 39 -10.06 -8.63 -15.07
N GLY A 40 -11.36 -8.35 -15.13
CA GLY A 40 -11.98 -7.18 -14.52
C GLY A 40 -11.79 -7.12 -13.00
N HIS A 41 -12.17 -8.18 -12.28
CA HIS A 41 -12.01 -8.23 -10.81
C HIS A 41 -10.55 -8.15 -10.37
N VAL A 42 -9.64 -8.82 -11.10
CA VAL A 42 -8.21 -8.76 -10.80
C VAL A 42 -7.69 -7.33 -10.97
N LEU A 43 -7.99 -6.67 -12.08
CA LEU A 43 -7.57 -5.28 -12.34
C LEU A 43 -8.11 -4.30 -11.30
N VAL A 44 -9.40 -4.41 -10.93
CA VAL A 44 -9.95 -3.55 -9.88
C VAL A 44 -9.29 -3.82 -8.53
N SER A 45 -8.98 -5.08 -8.19
CA SER A 45 -8.30 -5.41 -6.94
C SER A 45 -6.87 -4.86 -6.86
N LEU A 46 -6.16 -4.70 -7.99
CA LEU A 46 -4.83 -4.09 -8.02
C LEU A 46 -4.83 -2.62 -7.56
N ALA A 47 -5.96 -1.91 -7.70
CA ALA A 47 -6.12 -0.57 -7.16
C ALA A 47 -5.93 -0.53 -5.64
N ALA A 48 -6.26 -1.62 -4.93
CA ALA A 48 -6.03 -1.75 -3.48
C ALA A 48 -4.53 -1.75 -3.14
N ILE A 49 -3.71 -2.46 -3.92
CA ILE A 49 -2.24 -2.46 -3.76
C ILE A 49 -1.68 -1.07 -4.06
N CYS A 50 -2.13 -0.43 -5.15
CA CYS A 50 -1.72 0.94 -5.48
C CYS A 50 -2.05 1.93 -4.35
N PHE A 51 -3.22 1.76 -3.73
CA PHE A 51 -3.61 2.56 -2.57
C PHE A 51 -2.72 2.29 -1.35
N ALA A 52 -2.40 1.03 -1.05
CA ALA A 52 -1.45 0.71 0.01
C ALA A 52 -0.07 1.33 -0.26
N LEU A 53 0.45 1.25 -1.48
CA LEU A 53 1.70 1.89 -1.89
C LEU A 53 1.64 3.41 -1.74
N PHE A 54 0.51 4.04 -2.07
CA PHE A 54 0.28 5.46 -1.80
C PHE A 54 0.42 5.75 -0.30
N THR A 55 -0.28 5.00 0.56
CA THR A 55 -0.19 5.21 2.02
C THR A 55 1.24 5.00 2.55
N THR A 56 1.99 4.05 2.01
CA THR A 56 3.40 3.80 2.35
C THR A 56 4.29 4.97 1.96
N ALA A 57 4.24 5.41 0.70
CA ALA A 57 5.01 6.56 0.22
C ALA A 57 4.63 7.85 0.98
N ALA A 58 3.33 8.06 1.19
CA ALA A 58 2.77 9.15 1.95
C ALA A 58 3.28 9.20 3.40
N THR A 59 3.46 8.04 4.02
CA THR A 59 3.98 7.90 5.38
C THR A 59 5.47 8.20 5.44
N ILE A 60 6.28 7.55 4.61
CA ILE A 60 7.74 7.72 4.55
C ILE A 60 8.10 9.19 4.24
N ILE A 61 7.45 9.79 3.25
CA ILE A 61 7.77 11.16 2.85
C ILE A 61 7.42 12.18 3.95
N ARG A 62 6.33 11.97 4.69
CA ARG A 62 5.99 12.83 5.85
C ARG A 62 7.05 12.74 6.95
N GLN A 63 7.66 11.57 7.15
CA GLN A 63 8.77 11.41 8.10
C GLN A 63 10.02 12.18 7.67
N LEU A 64 10.33 12.20 6.37
CA LEU A 64 11.48 12.89 5.82
C LEU A 64 11.32 14.42 5.77
N THR A 65 10.10 14.92 5.62
CA THR A 65 9.79 16.36 5.51
C THR A 65 9.49 17.02 6.86
N LYS A 66 9.69 16.31 7.97
CA LYS A 66 9.42 16.75 9.36
C LYS A 66 7.98 17.19 9.63
N THR A 67 7.02 16.84 8.79
CA THR A 67 5.58 17.11 9.02
C THR A 67 4.99 16.02 9.93
N TYR A 68 5.55 15.89 11.14
CA TYR A 68 5.22 14.86 12.13
C TYR A 68 3.94 15.19 12.89
N ASN A 69 2.79 15.13 12.20
CA ASN A 69 1.54 14.98 12.92
C ASN A 69 1.30 13.48 13.17
N THR A 70 1.38 13.06 14.45
CA THR A 70 1.16 11.67 14.88
C THR A 70 -0.15 11.12 14.36
N PHE A 71 -1.19 11.95 14.28
CA PHE A 71 -2.50 11.59 13.74
C PHE A 71 -2.40 11.04 12.30
N TRP A 72 -1.75 11.78 11.39
CA TRP A 72 -1.65 11.39 9.98
C TRP A 72 -0.77 10.16 9.76
N LEU A 73 0.28 10.00 10.57
CA LEU A 73 1.18 8.84 10.49
C LEU A 73 0.50 7.55 10.96
N VAL A 74 -0.52 7.63 11.82
CA VAL A 74 -1.33 6.46 12.23
C VAL A 74 -2.51 6.25 11.28
N MET A 75 -3.18 7.32 10.87
CA MET A 75 -4.38 7.23 10.04
C MET A 75 -4.09 6.69 8.64
N LEU A 76 -2.94 7.04 8.03
CA LEU A 76 -2.58 6.60 6.68
C LEU A 76 -2.39 5.07 6.61
N PRO A 77 -1.57 4.42 7.47
CA PRO A 77 -1.51 2.96 7.53
C PRO A 77 -2.86 2.33 7.87
N LEU A 78 -3.64 2.91 8.79
CA LEU A 78 -4.96 2.36 9.14
C LEU A 78 -5.89 2.28 7.93
N LEU A 79 -5.88 3.32 7.08
CA LEU A 79 -6.65 3.36 5.85
C LEU A 79 -6.21 2.28 4.85
N GLY A 80 -4.90 2.04 4.75
CA GLY A 80 -4.36 0.93 3.95
C GLY A 80 -4.84 -0.44 4.45
N TYR A 81 -4.91 -0.63 5.78
CA TYR A 81 -5.39 -1.87 6.38
C TYR A 81 -6.88 -2.06 6.12
N ALA A 82 -7.67 -1.00 6.23
CA ALA A 82 -9.10 -1.03 5.90
C ALA A 82 -9.32 -1.45 4.45
N VAL A 83 -8.58 -0.86 3.50
CA VAL A 83 -8.66 -1.24 2.08
C VAL A 83 -8.25 -2.70 1.87
N GLY A 84 -7.14 -3.16 2.48
CA GLY A 84 -6.71 -4.55 2.38
C GLY A 84 -7.75 -5.55 2.92
N LEU A 85 -8.38 -5.25 4.06
CA LEU A 85 -9.45 -6.09 4.62
C LEU A 85 -10.69 -6.12 3.73
N LEU A 86 -11.09 -4.97 3.17
CA LEU A 86 -12.20 -4.90 2.22
C LEU A 86 -11.93 -5.75 0.98
N THR A 87 -10.70 -5.72 0.45
CA THR A 87 -10.32 -6.57 -0.70
C THR A 87 -10.32 -8.05 -0.35
N ILE A 88 -9.90 -8.44 0.86
CA ILE A 88 -10.00 -9.82 1.33
C ILE A 88 -11.46 -10.28 1.38
N VAL A 89 -12.32 -9.48 2.02
CA VAL A 89 -13.76 -9.79 2.12
C VAL A 89 -14.37 -9.89 0.73
N TRP A 90 -13.99 -9.02 -0.19
CA TRP A 90 -14.45 -9.09 -1.58
C TRP A 90 -14.00 -10.36 -2.30
N GLY A 91 -12.74 -10.78 -2.13
CA GLY A 91 -12.25 -12.06 -2.66
C GLY A 91 -13.02 -13.26 -2.10
N LEU A 92 -13.31 -13.26 -0.80
CA LEU A 92 -14.11 -14.30 -0.14
C LEU A 92 -15.56 -14.31 -0.64
N ASP A 93 -16.17 -13.14 -0.87
CA ASP A 93 -17.50 -13.04 -1.47
C ASP A 93 -17.54 -13.66 -2.87
N ILE A 94 -16.52 -13.43 -3.70
CA ILE A 94 -16.42 -14.06 -5.03
C ILE A 94 -16.29 -15.58 -4.92
N ILE A 95 -15.46 -16.08 -4.00
CA ILE A 95 -15.30 -17.53 -3.77
C ILE A 95 -16.63 -18.15 -3.32
N ALA A 96 -17.40 -17.47 -2.48
CA ALA A 96 -18.67 -17.96 -1.96
C ALA A 96 -19.78 -18.07 -3.02
N ARG A 97 -19.60 -17.48 -4.22
CA ARG A 97 -20.61 -17.52 -5.31
C ARG A 97 -20.70 -18.87 -6.01
N GLY A 98 -19.69 -19.73 -5.91
CA GLY A 98 -19.75 -21.10 -6.41
C GLY A 98 -18.42 -21.64 -6.92
N GLU A 99 -18.46 -22.87 -7.44
CA GLU A 99 -17.26 -23.63 -7.83
C GLU A 99 -16.92 -23.55 -9.33
N LEU A 100 -17.57 -22.64 -10.07
CA LEU A 100 -17.22 -22.44 -11.47
C LEU A 100 -15.78 -21.91 -11.57
N PRO A 101 -15.00 -22.33 -12.60
CA PRO A 101 -13.63 -21.85 -12.80
C PRO A 101 -13.41 -20.33 -12.67
N PRO A 102 -14.28 -19.44 -13.23
CA PRO A 102 -14.10 -18.00 -13.07
C PRO A 102 -14.18 -17.51 -11.62
N TYR A 103 -15.04 -18.10 -10.79
CA TYR A 103 -15.18 -17.70 -9.38
C TYR A 103 -14.00 -18.19 -8.55
N ILE A 104 -13.53 -19.42 -8.79
CA ILE A 104 -12.33 -19.94 -8.13
C ILE A 104 -11.13 -19.06 -8.46
N VAL A 105 -10.87 -18.79 -9.74
CA VAL A 105 -9.70 -18.03 -10.17
C VAL A 105 -9.77 -16.57 -9.67
N ALA A 106 -10.85 -15.85 -9.99
CA ALA A 106 -10.98 -14.45 -9.60
C ALA A 106 -10.96 -14.29 -8.08
N GLY A 107 -11.72 -15.12 -7.36
CA GLY A 107 -11.85 -15.03 -5.91
C GLY A 107 -10.53 -15.27 -5.17
N HIS A 108 -9.78 -16.32 -5.53
CA HIS A 108 -8.48 -16.61 -4.89
C HIS A 108 -7.42 -15.58 -5.23
N VAL A 109 -7.41 -15.05 -6.46
CA VAL A 109 -6.48 -13.98 -6.84
C VAL A 109 -6.79 -12.70 -6.08
N VAL A 110 -8.05 -12.26 -6.04
CA VAL A 110 -8.47 -11.06 -5.29
C VAL A 110 -8.19 -11.22 -3.79
N PHE A 111 -8.44 -12.40 -3.22
CA PHE A 111 -8.07 -12.71 -1.84
C PHE A 111 -6.55 -12.59 -1.61
N GLY A 112 -5.73 -13.17 -2.48
CA GLY A 112 -4.27 -13.06 -2.42
C GLY A 112 -3.77 -11.61 -2.55
N VAL A 113 -4.38 -10.83 -3.44
CA VAL A 113 -4.11 -9.38 -3.60
C VAL A 113 -4.44 -8.62 -2.31
N GLY A 114 -5.53 -8.98 -1.62
CA GLY A 114 -5.86 -8.45 -0.31
C GLY A 114 -4.79 -8.74 0.75
N LEU A 115 -4.26 -9.96 0.81
CA LEU A 115 -3.14 -10.32 1.71
C LEU A 115 -1.87 -9.52 1.40
N ILE A 116 -1.54 -9.35 0.12
CA ILE A 116 -0.40 -8.51 -0.32
C ILE A 116 -0.60 -7.07 0.14
N THR A 117 -1.83 -6.55 0.00
CA THR A 117 -2.19 -5.19 0.42
C THR A 117 -1.94 -5.01 1.93
N LEU A 118 -2.38 -5.95 2.77
CA LEU A 118 -2.09 -5.90 4.22
C LEU A 118 -0.59 -5.92 4.53
N ARG A 119 0.20 -6.71 3.80
CA ARG A 119 1.66 -6.76 3.97
C ARG A 119 2.31 -5.43 3.59
N VAL A 120 1.94 -4.84 2.47
CA VAL A 120 2.43 -3.51 2.04
C VAL A 120 2.06 -2.44 3.07
N THR A 121 0.84 -2.46 3.60
CA THR A 121 0.44 -1.55 4.67
C THR A 121 1.24 -1.76 5.96
N THR A 122 1.60 -3.01 6.27
CA THR A 122 2.47 -3.31 7.42
C THR A 122 3.85 -2.67 7.26
N VAL A 123 4.37 -2.57 6.04
CA VAL A 123 5.60 -1.81 5.75
C VAL A 123 5.39 -0.30 6.03
N ALA A 124 4.22 0.27 5.69
CA ALA A 124 3.91 1.66 6.05
C ALA A 124 3.90 1.86 7.57
N ALA A 125 3.21 0.96 8.29
CA ALA A 125 3.08 1.02 9.74
C ALA A 125 4.44 0.84 10.45
N SER A 126 5.30 -0.07 9.97
CA SER A 126 6.64 -0.26 10.55
C SER A 126 7.56 0.91 10.24
N SER A 127 7.44 1.51 9.05
CA SER A 127 8.21 2.72 8.67
C SER A 127 7.97 3.85 9.67
N THR A 128 6.73 3.99 10.16
CA THR A 128 6.38 4.35 11.54
C THR A 128 7.50 4.69 12.51
N ARG A 129 8.24 3.63 12.84
CA ARG A 129 9.15 3.53 13.97
C ARG A 129 10.59 3.88 13.59
N PHE A 130 10.88 4.10 12.31
CA PHE A 130 12.22 4.49 11.83
C PHE A 130 12.49 6.00 11.95
N THR A 131 12.07 6.61 13.05
CA THR A 131 12.34 8.03 13.35
C THR A 131 13.83 8.31 13.63
N LEU A 132 14.60 7.27 13.97
CA LEU A 132 16.04 7.37 14.23
C LEU A 132 16.87 7.62 12.96
N ILE A 133 16.40 7.23 11.77
CA ILE A 133 17.17 7.41 10.52
C ILE A 133 17.36 8.90 10.20
N PRO A 134 16.29 9.74 10.10
CA PRO A 134 16.47 11.17 9.86
C PRO A 134 17.22 11.90 10.98
N LEU A 135 17.10 11.42 12.22
CA LEU A 135 17.81 11.98 13.37
C LEU A 135 19.32 11.71 13.29
N ASN A 136 19.72 10.53 12.83
CA ASN A 136 21.13 10.19 12.69
C ASN A 136 21.76 10.84 11.45
N SER A 137 21.04 10.93 10.33
CA SER A 137 21.55 11.58 9.10
C SER A 137 21.79 13.09 9.24
N ASN A 138 21.14 13.77 10.19
CA ASN A 138 21.38 15.20 10.47
C ASN A 138 22.51 15.44 11.48
N ARG A 139 23.12 14.38 12.03
CA ARG A 139 24.23 14.51 12.98
C ARG A 139 25.58 14.61 12.25
N PRO A 140 26.60 15.24 12.87
CA PRO A 140 27.97 15.24 12.35
C PRO A 140 28.50 13.82 12.16
N ALA A 141 29.34 13.59 11.14
CA ALA A 141 29.86 12.27 10.74
C ALA A 141 30.66 11.50 11.82
N ARG A 142 30.94 12.12 12.98
CA ARG A 142 31.67 11.54 14.11
C ARG A 142 30.95 11.69 15.45
N ALA A 143 29.70 12.15 15.44
CA ALA A 143 28.90 12.16 16.65
C ALA A 143 28.50 10.73 17.03
N PRO A 144 28.38 10.41 18.34
CA PRO A 144 27.76 9.16 18.78
C PRO A 144 26.39 8.97 18.12
N GLY A 145 25.99 7.71 17.93
CA GLY A 145 24.65 7.39 17.43
C GLY A 145 23.56 8.10 18.24
N ALA A 146 22.40 8.34 17.62
CA ALA A 146 21.26 8.90 18.32
C ALA A 146 20.96 8.14 19.62
N PRO A 147 20.47 8.79 20.70
CA PRO A 147 20.05 8.08 21.91
C PRO A 147 19.07 6.95 21.55
N GLY A 148 19.43 5.71 21.85
CA GLY A 148 18.67 4.50 21.46
C GLY A 148 19.09 3.83 20.15
N ALA A 149 20.09 4.36 19.43
CA ALA A 149 20.71 3.68 18.29
C ALA A 149 21.72 2.63 18.78
N TYR A 150 21.81 1.50 18.07
CA TYR A 150 22.82 0.47 18.32
C TYR A 150 24.21 1.05 18.10
N SER A 151 25.08 1.01 19.11
CA SER A 151 26.46 1.47 18.97
C SER A 151 27.31 0.34 18.41
N ALA A 152 28.11 0.63 17.37
CA ALA A 152 29.06 -0.32 16.80
C ALA A 152 30.13 -0.78 17.80
N THR A 153 30.28 -0.11 18.94
CA THR A 153 31.27 -0.41 19.99
C THR A 153 30.80 -1.36 21.08
N VAL A 154 29.55 -1.85 21.04
CA VAL A 154 28.99 -2.78 22.06
C VAL A 154 28.61 -4.15 21.47
N GLY A 155 29.15 -4.49 20.31
CA GLY A 155 29.09 -5.83 19.71
C GLY A 155 30.37 -6.61 19.95
#